data_AF-A0A3T0V7Z1-F1
#
_entry.id   AF-A0A3T0V7Z1-F1
#
_cell.length_a   1.000
_cell.length_b   1.000
_cell.length_c   1.000
_cell.angle_alpha   90.00
_cell.angle_beta   90.00
_cell.angle_gamma   90.00
#
_symmetry.space_group_name_H-M   'P 1'
#
loop_
_entity.id
_entity.type
_entity.pdbx_description
1 polymer ?
#
loop_
_entity_poly.entity_id
_entity_poly.type
_entity_poly.pdbx_seq_one_letter_code
_entity_poly.pdbx_strand_id
1 'polypeptide(L)'
;SQFEDGTLSFLNIASLLEGFNTLAHLVPTKKDKNTMQRISKYVFQLAKYGYDKLSVLKHANGQPLIKFYNHTSYDDSRYQGGVITFNILHEDGAFVGFAEVACLAAVFNIQLRTGCFCNPGACQWFLQLSNNDIRKQYESGHICSDYNDLVDGVPTGAVRVSFGFMTRKQDVNKIISMIEECYLSTTADRLQRMDINKLPKSLKHIPDRLKPKLKEICIYPIKSCGAYKVIDSWPLTTTGFLYDRGWMIVDATGMSLTQKNQPRLCLIRPIIHRDKGTLELTFTGMKSVEVSLEIAGEIDYLNTSICQSKVCDDVVSGYDCGKKVASWLTDCLELSGLRLIRQCTKRRCQDGATREISLSNQAQFLLI
;
A
#
# COMPACT_ATOMS: atom_id res chain seq x y z
N SER A 1 37.35 29.38 -7.10
CA SER A 1 37.47 29.47 -8.56
C SER A 1 36.63 30.65 -9.02
N GLN A 2 37.19 31.57 -9.80
CA GLN A 2 36.58 32.89 -10.11
C GLN A 2 36.23 33.06 -11.60
N PHE A 3 36.24 31.98 -12.38
CA PHE A 3 35.89 32.00 -13.79
C PHE A 3 34.96 30.81 -14.09
N GLU A 4 33.85 31.08 -14.78
CA GLU A 4 33.03 30.05 -15.42
C GLU A 4 33.86 29.39 -16.52
N ASP A 5 33.83 28.05 -16.60
CA ASP A 5 34.47 27.30 -17.69
C ASP A 5 33.66 27.50 -18.99
N GLY A 6 34.29 28.08 -20.02
CA GLY A 6 33.77 28.16 -21.37
C GLY A 6 33.53 29.58 -21.91
N THR A 7 33.21 29.68 -23.20
CA THR A 7 32.82 30.94 -23.83
C THR A 7 31.46 31.38 -23.30
N LEU A 8 31.38 32.59 -22.74
CA LEU A 8 30.13 33.19 -22.30
C LEU A 8 29.11 33.22 -23.44
N SER A 9 27.86 32.92 -23.12
CA SER A 9 26.77 32.89 -24.10
C SER A 9 26.35 34.31 -24.52
N PHE A 10 27.16 34.95 -25.37
CA PHE A 10 26.98 36.34 -25.78
C PHE A 10 25.62 36.60 -26.46
N LEU A 11 25.06 35.62 -27.18
CA LEU A 11 23.71 35.71 -27.74
C LEU A 11 22.63 35.77 -26.65
N ASN A 12 22.74 34.96 -25.61
CA ASN A 12 21.80 34.98 -24.49
C ASN A 12 21.92 36.28 -23.68
N ILE A 13 23.14 36.76 -23.47
CA ILE A 13 23.41 38.04 -22.80
C ILE A 13 22.76 39.19 -23.58
N ALA A 14 22.95 39.24 -24.90
CA ALA A 14 22.31 40.26 -25.75
C ALA A 14 20.77 40.19 -25.67
N SER A 15 20.23 38.97 -25.59
CA SER A 15 18.78 38.73 -25.52
C SER A 15 18.14 39.17 -24.19
N LEU A 16 18.93 39.38 -23.13
CA LEU A 16 18.42 39.85 -21.83
C LEU A 16 17.76 41.23 -21.94
N LEU A 17 18.32 42.13 -22.75
CA LEU A 17 17.76 43.47 -22.96
C LEU A 17 16.35 43.40 -23.53
N GLU A 18 16.16 42.58 -24.55
CA GLU A 18 14.85 42.38 -25.17
C GLU A 18 13.86 41.71 -24.20
N GLY A 19 14.33 40.75 -23.40
CA GLY A 19 13.53 40.13 -22.33
C GLY A 19 13.05 41.14 -21.29
N PHE A 20 13.94 42.01 -20.79
CA PHE A 20 13.58 43.05 -19.82
C PHE A 20 12.67 44.12 -20.44
N ASN A 21 12.92 44.53 -21.70
CA ASN A 21 12.05 45.46 -22.42
C ASN A 21 10.64 44.88 -22.60
N THR A 22 10.53 43.61 -22.96
CA THR A 22 9.24 42.90 -23.08
C THR A 22 8.51 42.88 -21.75
N LEU A 23 9.19 42.56 -20.65
CA LEU A 23 8.59 42.58 -19.30
C LEU A 23 8.14 44.00 -18.92
N ALA A 24 8.94 45.03 -19.20
CA ALA A 24 8.60 46.42 -18.94
C ALA A 24 7.39 46.88 -19.77
N HIS A 25 7.26 46.41 -21.01
CA HIS A 25 6.11 46.69 -21.85
C HIS A 25 4.82 46.02 -21.32
N LEU A 26 4.89 44.74 -20.95
CA LEU A 26 3.76 43.98 -20.42
C LEU A 26 3.36 44.43 -18.99
N VAL A 27 4.35 44.80 -18.17
CA VAL A 27 4.17 45.22 -16.78
C VAL A 27 4.88 46.56 -16.57
N PRO A 28 4.32 47.67 -17.08
CA PRO A 28 4.96 48.98 -17.02
C PRO A 28 5.15 49.47 -15.58
N THR A 29 6.10 50.36 -15.37
CA THR A 29 6.24 51.01 -14.07
C THR A 29 4.95 51.76 -13.72
N LYS A 30 4.51 51.70 -12.45
CA LYS A 30 3.28 52.36 -12.01
C LYS A 30 3.45 52.86 -10.60
N LYS A 31 3.28 54.18 -10.40
CA LYS A 31 3.64 54.89 -9.16
C LYS A 31 5.12 54.65 -8.83
N ASP A 32 5.45 54.43 -7.56
CA ASP A 32 6.81 54.22 -7.04
C ASP A 32 7.30 52.76 -7.13
N LYS A 33 6.75 51.96 -8.06
CA LYS A 33 7.14 50.54 -8.22
C LYS A 33 7.62 50.25 -9.63
N ASN A 34 8.82 49.70 -9.71
CA ASN A 34 9.37 49.17 -10.95
C ASN A 34 8.67 47.86 -11.37
N THR A 35 8.90 47.44 -12.61
CA THR A 35 8.33 46.21 -13.20
C THR A 35 8.52 44.99 -12.31
N MET A 36 9.74 44.74 -11.81
CA MET A 36 10.03 43.55 -11.01
C MET A 36 9.37 43.59 -9.63
N GLN A 37 9.28 44.75 -8.98
CA GLN A 37 8.55 44.93 -7.73
C GLN A 37 7.05 44.68 -7.89
N ARG A 38 6.48 45.09 -9.04
CA ARG A 38 5.08 44.82 -9.36
C ARG A 38 4.85 43.32 -9.57
N ILE A 39 5.71 42.65 -10.34
CA ILE A 39 5.67 41.20 -10.58
C ILE A 39 5.80 40.44 -9.26
N SER A 40 6.83 40.75 -8.47
CA SER A 40 7.10 40.12 -7.18
C SER A 40 5.89 40.25 -6.24
N LYS A 41 5.33 41.46 -6.10
CA LYS A 41 4.12 41.67 -5.28
C LYS A 41 2.93 40.85 -5.78
N TYR A 42 2.68 40.83 -7.08
CA TYR A 42 1.55 40.11 -7.66
C TYR A 42 1.67 38.59 -7.45
N VAL A 43 2.84 38.04 -7.75
CA VAL A 43 3.15 36.62 -7.61
C VAL A 43 3.09 36.19 -6.13
N PHE A 44 3.60 37.01 -5.20
CA PHE A 44 3.46 36.76 -3.76
C PHE A 44 2.01 36.76 -3.31
N GLN A 45 1.17 37.68 -3.80
CA GLN A 45 -0.25 37.72 -3.47
C GLN A 45 -1.01 36.47 -3.96
N LEU A 46 -0.68 35.95 -5.15
CA LEU A 46 -1.23 34.69 -5.64
C LEU A 46 -0.78 33.51 -4.76
N ALA A 47 0.50 33.47 -4.39
CA ALA A 47 1.04 32.42 -3.54
C ALA A 47 0.41 32.42 -2.14
N LYS A 48 0.29 33.62 -1.53
CA LYS A 48 -0.40 33.78 -0.26
C LYS A 48 -1.87 33.35 -0.36
N TYR A 49 -2.58 33.78 -1.40
CA TYR A 49 -3.98 33.38 -1.61
C TYR A 49 -4.13 31.85 -1.74
N GLY A 50 -3.26 31.20 -2.52
CA GLY A 50 -3.24 29.75 -2.65
C GLY A 50 -2.93 29.05 -1.32
N TYR A 51 -1.92 29.54 -0.60
CA TYR A 51 -1.54 29.02 0.72
C TYR A 51 -2.68 29.13 1.73
N ASP A 52 -3.30 30.31 1.86
CA ASP A 52 -4.40 30.55 2.78
C ASP A 52 -5.56 29.57 2.50
N LYS A 53 -5.91 29.37 1.21
CA LYS A 53 -6.98 28.43 0.80
C LYS A 53 -6.64 26.97 1.05
N LEU A 54 -5.40 26.57 0.77
CA LEU A 54 -4.96 25.19 0.99
C LEU A 54 -4.78 24.88 2.49
N SER A 55 -4.42 25.86 3.31
CA SER A 55 -4.13 25.69 4.73
C SER A 55 -5.35 25.34 5.59
N VAL A 56 -6.55 25.70 5.12
CA VAL A 56 -7.80 25.41 5.83
C VAL A 56 -8.40 24.05 5.46
N LEU A 57 -7.84 23.36 4.45
CA LEU A 57 -8.33 22.06 4.01
C LEU A 57 -8.02 20.99 5.05
N LYS A 58 -9.06 20.27 5.47
CA LYS A 58 -9.00 19.21 6.47
C LYS A 58 -9.82 18.02 6.04
N HIS A 59 -9.37 16.84 6.44
CA HIS A 59 -10.13 15.60 6.37
C HIS A 59 -11.35 15.64 7.31
N ALA A 60 -12.30 14.74 7.12
CA ALA A 60 -13.50 14.64 7.96
C ALA A 60 -13.19 14.43 9.45
N ASN A 61 -12.05 13.79 9.75
CA ASN A 61 -11.54 13.58 11.12
C ASN A 61 -10.82 14.82 11.71
N GLY A 62 -10.79 15.94 10.99
CA GLY A 62 -10.17 17.19 11.42
C GLY A 62 -8.66 17.30 11.18
N GLN A 63 -7.99 16.25 10.70
CA GLN A 63 -6.57 16.29 10.36
C GLN A 63 -6.31 17.18 9.12
N PRO A 64 -5.17 17.90 9.06
CA PRO A 64 -4.85 18.73 7.91
C PRO A 64 -4.61 17.87 6.67
N LEU A 65 -5.13 18.32 5.52
CA LEU A 65 -4.90 17.64 4.25
C LEU A 65 -3.47 17.82 3.73
N ILE A 66 -2.82 18.93 4.09
CA ILE A 66 -1.58 19.40 3.47
C ILE A 66 -0.50 19.66 4.53
N LYS A 67 0.69 19.12 4.28
CA LYS A 67 1.92 19.46 5.01
C LYS A 67 2.75 20.43 4.18
N PHE A 68 2.83 21.68 4.61
CA PHE A 68 3.61 22.72 3.91
C PHE A 68 5.08 22.72 4.29
N TYR A 69 5.92 23.15 3.36
CA TYR A 69 7.34 23.41 3.56
C TYR A 69 7.62 24.89 3.26
N ASN A 70 7.55 25.72 4.30
CA ASN A 70 7.83 27.15 4.25
C ASN A 70 8.37 27.64 5.60
N HIS A 71 8.91 28.87 5.65
CA HIS A 71 9.47 29.45 6.87
C HIS A 71 8.59 30.52 7.52
N THR A 72 7.77 31.23 6.73
CA THR A 72 7.08 32.44 7.16
C THR A 72 5.58 32.43 6.91
N SER A 73 4.99 31.27 6.55
CA SER A 73 3.55 31.16 6.26
C SER A 73 3.01 32.23 5.27
N TYR A 74 3.87 32.73 4.37
CA TYR A 74 3.56 33.81 3.43
C TYR A 74 3.16 35.14 4.08
N ASP A 75 3.73 35.47 5.23
CA ASP A 75 3.56 36.77 5.88
C ASP A 75 4.53 37.84 5.35
N ASP A 76 5.73 37.42 4.90
CA ASP A 76 6.78 38.33 4.41
C ASP A 76 7.33 37.90 3.04
N SER A 77 7.18 38.78 2.05
CA SER A 77 7.65 38.57 0.67
C SER A 77 9.17 38.61 0.51
N ARG A 78 9.92 39.02 1.54
CA ARG A 78 11.40 39.00 1.53
C ARG A 78 11.97 37.59 1.70
N TYR A 79 11.24 36.73 2.42
CA TYR A 79 11.68 35.38 2.74
C TYR A 79 10.94 34.29 1.95
N GLN A 80 9.76 34.62 1.40
CA GLN A 80 8.95 33.69 0.63
C GLN A 80 8.56 34.28 -0.73
N GLY A 81 8.78 33.51 -1.79
CA GLY A 81 8.47 33.89 -3.17
C GLY A 81 7.12 33.35 -3.67
N GLY A 82 7.05 33.18 -4.99
CA GLY A 82 5.85 32.73 -5.72
C GLY A 82 5.57 31.24 -5.75
N VAL A 83 6.19 30.44 -4.89
CA VAL A 83 6.13 28.99 -4.96
C VAL A 83 5.51 28.44 -3.69
N ILE A 84 4.48 27.61 -3.80
CA ILE A 84 3.92 26.80 -2.71
C ILE A 84 4.49 25.39 -2.79
N THR A 85 5.13 24.96 -1.70
CA THR A 85 5.77 23.65 -1.59
C THR A 85 5.08 22.85 -0.49
N PHE A 86 4.61 21.65 -0.80
CA PHE A 86 3.87 20.81 0.15
C PHE A 86 3.85 19.33 -0.24
N ASN A 87 3.41 18.48 0.70
CA ASN A 87 2.91 17.15 0.44
C ASN A 87 1.44 17.03 0.89
N ILE A 88 0.71 16.10 0.29
CA ILE A 88 -0.66 15.77 0.66
C ILE A 88 -0.63 14.59 1.64
N LEU A 89 -1.50 14.61 2.64
CA LEU A 89 -1.64 13.59 3.67
C LEU A 89 -2.95 12.82 3.47
N HIS A 90 -2.93 11.53 3.78
CA HIS A 90 -4.11 10.71 3.98
C HIS A 90 -4.79 11.03 5.32
N GLU A 91 -6.00 10.50 5.55
CA GLU A 91 -6.75 10.72 6.78
C GLU A 91 -6.01 10.24 8.04
N ASP A 92 -5.18 9.21 7.91
CA ASP A 92 -4.33 8.66 8.97
C ASP A 92 -3.00 9.42 9.18
N GLY A 93 -2.76 10.46 8.38
CA GLY A 93 -1.52 11.25 8.40
C GLY A 93 -0.38 10.66 7.57
N ALA A 94 -0.56 9.52 6.90
CA ALA A 94 0.42 8.99 5.96
C ALA A 94 0.53 9.89 4.72
N PHE A 95 1.65 9.83 4.00
CA PHE A 95 1.87 10.66 2.83
C PHE A 95 1.23 10.07 1.57
N VAL A 96 0.60 10.94 0.78
CA VAL A 96 0.30 10.64 -0.62
C VAL A 96 1.56 10.87 -1.44
N GLY A 97 1.93 9.90 -2.28
CA GLY A 97 3.07 10.02 -3.18
C GLY A 97 2.90 11.13 -4.22
N PHE A 98 3.95 11.93 -4.47
CA PHE A 98 3.88 13.04 -5.44
C PHE A 98 3.69 12.58 -6.90
N ALA A 99 3.95 11.31 -7.21
CA ALA A 99 3.71 10.72 -8.53
C ALA A 99 2.21 10.62 -8.82
N GLU A 100 1.42 10.21 -7.83
CA GLU A 100 -0.05 10.23 -7.91
C GLU A 100 -0.57 11.65 -8.14
N VAL A 101 -0.04 12.63 -7.39
CA VAL A 101 -0.40 14.05 -7.54
C VAL A 101 -0.08 14.56 -8.94
N ALA A 102 1.08 14.17 -9.50
CA ALA A 102 1.45 14.54 -10.87
C ALA A 102 0.48 13.94 -11.91
N CYS A 103 0.06 12.68 -11.74
CA CYS A 103 -0.93 12.04 -12.61
C CYS A 103 -2.28 12.75 -12.57
N LEU A 104 -2.81 13.00 -11.37
CA LEU A 104 -4.11 13.68 -11.22
C LEU A 104 -4.03 15.13 -11.75
N ALA A 105 -2.96 15.86 -11.46
CA ALA A 105 -2.75 17.18 -12.04
C ALA A 105 -2.75 17.15 -13.58
N ALA A 106 -2.09 16.17 -14.19
CA ALA A 106 -2.08 16.01 -15.65
C ALA A 106 -3.49 15.75 -16.23
N VAL A 107 -4.30 14.91 -15.57
CA VAL A 107 -5.71 14.67 -15.97
C VAL A 107 -6.54 15.97 -15.94
N PHE A 108 -6.28 16.83 -14.96
CA PHE A 108 -6.94 18.14 -14.82
C PHE A 108 -6.30 19.24 -15.70
N ASN A 109 -5.37 18.90 -16.60
CA ASN A 109 -4.60 19.86 -17.41
C ASN A 109 -3.89 20.91 -16.54
N ILE A 110 -3.14 20.45 -15.54
CA ILE A 110 -2.30 21.25 -14.64
C ILE A 110 -0.89 20.66 -14.68
N GLN A 111 0.10 21.52 -14.91
CA GLN A 111 1.51 21.11 -14.86
C GLN A 111 2.12 21.51 -13.51
N LEU A 112 2.48 20.52 -12.70
CA LEU A 112 3.14 20.71 -11.41
C LEU A 112 4.59 20.25 -11.48
N ARG A 113 5.44 20.83 -10.62
CA ARG A 113 6.80 20.34 -10.44
C ARG A 113 6.88 19.48 -9.19
N THR A 114 6.96 18.17 -9.37
CA THR A 114 7.10 17.19 -8.28
C THR A 114 8.53 16.68 -8.18
N GLY A 115 8.84 15.88 -7.15
CA GLY A 115 10.15 15.24 -7.00
C GLY A 115 11.07 15.85 -5.94
N CYS A 116 12.27 15.29 -5.88
CA CYS A 116 13.33 15.68 -4.96
C CYS A 116 13.83 17.13 -5.23
N PHE A 117 14.49 17.72 -4.25
CA PHE A 117 15.19 19.00 -4.41
C PHE A 117 16.63 18.74 -4.81
N CYS A 118 17.19 19.60 -5.67
CA CYS A 118 18.58 19.46 -6.12
C CYS A 118 19.61 19.59 -4.99
N ASN A 119 19.20 20.13 -3.84
CA ASN A 119 19.98 20.11 -2.61
C ASN A 119 19.46 18.98 -1.70
N PRO A 120 20.16 17.84 -1.59
CA PRO A 120 19.72 16.72 -0.78
C PRO A 120 19.65 17.08 0.72
N GLY A 121 20.48 18.01 1.20
CA GLY A 121 20.41 18.50 2.57
C GLY A 121 19.11 19.27 2.86
N ALA A 122 18.56 19.95 1.85
CA ALA A 122 17.26 20.59 1.97
C ALA A 122 16.13 19.54 2.06
N CYS A 123 16.17 18.48 1.24
CA CYS A 123 15.24 17.36 1.36
C CYS A 123 15.29 16.76 2.77
N GLN A 124 16.49 16.45 3.23
CA GLN A 124 16.70 15.86 4.55
C GLN A 124 16.13 16.73 5.67
N TRP A 125 16.41 18.04 5.62
CA TRP A 125 15.93 19.00 6.61
C TRP A 125 14.40 19.16 6.60
N PHE A 126 13.81 19.49 5.45
CA PHE A 126 12.37 19.80 5.36
C PHE A 126 11.49 18.57 5.49
N LEU A 127 11.91 17.43 4.94
CA LEU A 127 11.18 16.17 5.03
C LEU A 127 11.48 15.43 6.35
N GLN A 128 12.39 15.96 7.18
CA GLN A 128 12.81 15.40 8.47
C GLN A 128 13.37 13.97 8.35
N LEU A 129 14.18 13.73 7.31
CA LEU A 129 14.75 12.43 7.03
C LEU A 129 15.96 12.16 7.92
N SER A 130 16.01 10.98 8.54
CA SER A 130 17.21 10.53 9.23
C SER A 130 18.27 10.09 8.22
N ASN A 131 19.53 9.98 8.68
CA ASN A 131 20.60 9.39 7.88
C ASN A 131 20.30 7.94 7.46
N ASN A 132 19.46 7.22 8.22
CA ASN A 132 19.04 5.87 7.86
C ASN A 132 18.03 5.90 6.70
N ASP A 133 17.10 6.86 6.70
CA ASP A 133 16.11 7.01 5.64
C ASP A 133 16.78 7.35 4.31
N ILE A 134 17.79 8.22 4.33
CA ILE A 134 18.59 8.54 3.14
C ILE A 134 19.31 7.31 2.59
N ARG A 135 19.88 6.46 3.46
CA ARG A 135 20.50 5.19 3.04
C ARG A 135 19.49 4.24 2.43
N LYS A 136 18.33 4.06 3.06
CA LYS A 136 17.25 3.22 2.53
C LYS A 136 16.75 3.70 1.16
N GLN A 137 16.60 5.01 0.99
CA GLN A 137 16.21 5.60 -0.31
C GLN A 137 17.25 5.24 -1.39
N TYR A 138 18.53 5.39 -1.08
CA TYR A 138 19.61 4.99 -1.98
C TYR A 138 19.59 3.49 -2.30
N GLU A 139 19.45 2.64 -1.28
CA GLU A 139 19.37 1.18 -1.42
C GLU A 139 18.15 0.71 -2.22
N SER A 140 17.03 1.44 -2.13
CA SER A 140 15.84 1.21 -2.97
C SER A 140 16.01 1.65 -4.44
N GLY A 141 17.15 2.26 -4.78
CA GLY A 141 17.45 2.76 -6.11
C GLY A 141 16.82 4.12 -6.43
N HIS A 142 16.50 4.94 -5.42
CA HIS A 142 15.94 6.27 -5.64
C HIS A 142 16.94 7.21 -6.32
N ILE A 143 16.49 7.90 -7.36
CA ILE A 143 17.22 8.95 -8.07
C ILE A 143 16.38 10.22 -8.18
N CYS A 144 17.02 11.39 -8.28
CA CYS A 144 16.34 12.69 -8.27
C CYS A 144 15.26 12.89 -9.36
N SER A 145 15.30 12.10 -10.43
CA SER A 145 14.42 12.22 -11.60
C SER A 145 13.39 11.08 -11.70
N ASP A 146 13.30 10.21 -10.71
CA ASP A 146 12.32 9.12 -10.71
C ASP A 146 10.98 9.52 -10.09
N TYR A 147 10.05 8.55 -10.10
CA TYR A 147 8.76 8.60 -9.41
C TYR A 147 8.72 7.60 -8.24
N ASN A 148 9.86 7.31 -7.62
CA ASN A 148 9.94 6.60 -6.34
C ASN A 148 9.77 7.65 -5.24
N ASP A 149 8.52 8.01 -5.03
CA ASP A 149 8.08 9.16 -4.24
C ASP A 149 7.90 8.86 -2.75
N LEU A 150 7.69 7.59 -2.40
CA LEU A 150 7.60 7.07 -1.04
C LEU A 150 8.50 5.84 -0.88
N VAL A 151 9.35 5.85 0.14
CA VAL A 151 10.16 4.69 0.58
C VAL A 151 9.77 4.38 2.02
N ASP A 152 9.22 3.19 2.26
CA ASP A 152 8.62 2.80 3.55
C ASP A 152 7.59 3.83 4.08
N GLY A 153 6.84 4.47 3.18
CA GLY A 153 5.85 5.52 3.52
C GLY A 153 6.45 6.90 3.80
N VAL A 154 7.78 7.05 3.72
CA VAL A 154 8.48 8.32 3.91
C VAL A 154 8.70 9.00 2.55
N PRO A 155 8.35 10.29 2.41
CA PRO A 155 8.48 10.99 1.14
C PRO A 155 9.94 11.26 0.77
N THR A 156 10.25 11.14 -0.52
CA THR A 156 11.57 11.48 -1.09
C THR A 156 11.64 12.91 -1.64
N GLY A 157 10.49 13.58 -1.76
CA GLY A 157 10.37 14.88 -2.38
C GLY A 157 9.07 15.61 -2.02
N ALA A 158 8.76 16.64 -2.81
CA ALA A 158 7.57 17.46 -2.59
C ALA A 158 6.90 17.93 -3.88
N VAL A 159 5.63 18.31 -3.77
CA VAL A 159 4.87 18.99 -4.82
C VAL A 159 5.14 20.49 -4.74
N ARG A 160 5.46 21.11 -5.88
CA ARG A 160 5.71 22.55 -6.00
C ARG A 160 4.77 23.18 -7.03
N VAL A 161 4.03 24.18 -6.58
CA VAL A 161 3.17 25.03 -7.41
C VAL A 161 3.86 26.39 -7.54
N SER A 162 4.37 26.69 -8.73
CA SER A 162 5.06 27.95 -9.01
C SER A 162 4.16 28.90 -9.79
N PHE A 163 3.99 30.12 -9.29
CA PHE A 163 3.20 31.15 -9.95
C PHE A 163 4.09 32.14 -10.70
N GLY A 164 3.65 32.52 -11.89
CA GLY A 164 4.29 33.54 -12.73
C GLY A 164 3.44 34.80 -12.86
N PHE A 165 3.99 35.83 -13.47
CA PHE A 165 3.25 37.09 -13.66
C PHE A 165 2.02 36.96 -14.57
N MET A 166 1.96 35.91 -15.40
CA MET A 166 0.82 35.60 -16.27
C MET A 166 -0.23 34.71 -15.59
N THR A 167 0.07 34.10 -14.43
CA THR A 167 -0.89 33.29 -13.69
C THR A 167 -2.05 34.16 -13.23
N ARG A 168 -3.29 33.69 -13.38
CA ARG A 168 -4.50 34.36 -12.90
C ARG A 168 -5.01 33.67 -11.63
N LYS A 169 -5.81 34.39 -10.84
CA LYS A 169 -6.50 33.83 -9.67
C LYS A 169 -7.33 32.58 -10.02
N GLN A 170 -7.92 32.53 -11.20
CA GLN A 170 -8.68 31.37 -11.70
C GLN A 170 -7.79 30.12 -11.85
N ASP A 171 -6.54 30.29 -12.27
CA ASP A 171 -5.59 29.18 -12.41
C ASP A 171 -5.21 28.63 -11.02
N VAL A 172 -5.10 29.50 -10.00
CA VAL A 172 -4.91 29.09 -8.60
C VAL A 172 -6.13 28.33 -8.08
N ASN A 173 -7.34 28.83 -8.34
CA ASN A 173 -8.58 28.15 -7.96
C ASN A 173 -8.67 26.76 -8.60
N LYS A 174 -8.24 26.59 -9.87
CA LYS A 174 -8.25 25.29 -10.55
C LYS A 174 -7.42 24.23 -9.83
N ILE A 175 -6.27 24.62 -9.28
CA ILE A 175 -5.41 23.71 -8.49
C ILE A 175 -6.06 23.38 -7.15
N ILE A 176 -6.65 24.37 -6.47
CA ILE A 176 -7.35 24.17 -5.20
C ILE A 176 -8.52 23.20 -5.40
N SER A 177 -9.36 23.43 -6.41
CA SER A 177 -10.50 22.54 -6.71
C SER A 177 -10.06 21.13 -7.10
N MET A 178 -8.98 20.99 -7.88
CA MET A 178 -8.42 19.66 -8.17
C MET A 178 -8.01 18.93 -6.87
N ILE A 179 -7.37 19.63 -5.93
CA ILE A 179 -6.96 19.04 -4.66
C ILE A 179 -8.18 18.66 -3.81
N GLU A 180 -9.18 19.53 -3.71
CA GLU A 180 -10.43 19.27 -2.97
C GLU A 180 -11.17 18.06 -3.57
N GLU A 181 -11.41 18.06 -4.89
CA GLU A 181 -12.14 16.99 -5.57
C GLU A 181 -11.42 15.64 -5.50
N CYS A 182 -10.10 15.63 -5.56
CA CYS A 182 -9.32 14.40 -5.57
C CYS A 182 -9.04 13.86 -4.16
N TYR A 183 -8.72 14.70 -3.19
CA TYR A 183 -8.17 14.25 -1.91
C TYR A 183 -9.09 14.46 -0.70
N LEU A 184 -10.26 15.09 -0.88
CA LEU A 184 -11.37 15.04 0.08
C LEU A 184 -12.48 14.07 -0.35
N SER A 185 -12.23 13.27 -1.39
CA SER A 185 -13.09 12.16 -1.82
C SER A 185 -12.49 10.81 -1.41
N THR A 186 -13.28 9.74 -1.53
CA THR A 186 -12.79 8.39 -1.18
C THR A 186 -11.64 7.97 -2.10
N THR A 187 -10.76 7.10 -1.61
CA THR A 187 -9.66 6.56 -2.43
C THR A 187 -10.17 5.89 -3.71
N ALA A 188 -11.33 5.22 -3.66
CA ALA A 188 -11.94 4.60 -4.84
C ALA A 188 -12.33 5.66 -5.90
N ASP A 189 -13.01 6.73 -5.49
CA ASP A 189 -13.42 7.81 -6.40
C ASP A 189 -12.22 8.54 -6.98
N ARG A 190 -11.20 8.80 -6.15
CA ARG A 190 -9.93 9.41 -6.58
C ARG A 190 -9.24 8.58 -7.66
N LEU A 191 -9.14 7.26 -7.47
CA LEU A 191 -8.50 6.37 -8.44
C LEU A 191 -9.30 6.26 -9.74
N GLN A 192 -10.63 6.31 -9.69
CA GLN A 192 -11.48 6.32 -10.90
C GLN A 192 -11.26 7.57 -11.77
N ARG A 193 -10.86 8.70 -11.17
CA ARG A 193 -10.52 9.93 -11.92
C ARG A 193 -9.22 9.81 -12.71
N MET A 194 -8.39 8.81 -12.44
CA MET A 194 -7.09 8.65 -13.07
C MET A 194 -7.20 8.05 -14.49
N ASP A 195 -7.56 8.90 -15.45
CA ASP A 195 -7.67 8.51 -16.87
C ASP A 195 -6.27 8.40 -17.52
N ILE A 196 -5.82 7.15 -17.71
CA ILE A 196 -4.51 6.80 -18.29
C ILE A 196 -4.33 7.40 -19.70
N ASN A 197 -5.42 7.58 -20.46
CA ASN A 197 -5.33 8.11 -21.83
C ASN A 197 -4.96 9.59 -21.86
N LYS A 198 -5.30 10.34 -20.80
CA LYS A 198 -4.95 11.76 -20.65
C LYS A 198 -3.53 11.96 -20.11
N LEU A 199 -2.87 10.92 -19.63
CA LEU A 199 -1.53 11.03 -19.07
C LEU A 199 -0.45 11.20 -20.16
N PRO A 200 0.54 12.08 -19.95
CA PRO A 200 1.72 12.13 -20.80
C PRO A 200 2.50 10.81 -20.71
N LYS A 201 3.25 10.47 -21.76
CA LYS A 201 3.98 9.19 -21.85
C LYS A 201 4.86 8.90 -20.62
N SER A 202 5.47 9.94 -20.04
CA SER A 202 6.31 9.84 -18.85
C SER A 202 5.56 9.42 -17.58
N LEU A 203 4.23 9.60 -17.50
CA LEU A 203 3.42 9.29 -16.32
C LEU A 203 2.56 8.02 -16.47
N LYS A 204 2.48 7.43 -17.68
CA LYS A 204 1.57 6.30 -17.95
C LYS A 204 1.85 5.03 -17.14
N HIS A 205 3.07 4.86 -16.64
CA HIS A 205 3.48 3.69 -15.86
C HIS A 205 3.11 3.80 -14.36
N ILE A 206 2.74 4.99 -13.88
CA ILE A 206 2.48 5.25 -12.45
C ILE A 206 1.17 4.63 -11.98
N PRO A 207 0.03 4.72 -12.70
CA PRO A 207 -1.24 4.16 -12.22
C PRO A 207 -1.17 2.66 -11.90
N ASP A 208 -0.39 1.89 -12.64
CA ASP A 208 -0.21 0.45 -12.37
C ASP A 208 0.51 0.17 -11.04
N ARG A 209 1.32 1.13 -10.54
CA ARG A 209 1.96 1.04 -9.22
C ARG A 209 1.00 1.33 -8.07
N LEU A 210 -0.06 2.11 -8.32
CA LEU A 210 -1.06 2.50 -7.34
C LEU A 210 -2.16 1.44 -7.15
N LYS A 211 -2.26 0.48 -8.07
CA LYS A 211 -3.18 -0.65 -7.94
C LYS A 211 -2.81 -1.47 -6.70
N PRO A 212 -3.80 -1.90 -5.90
CA PRO A 212 -3.56 -2.83 -4.80
C PRO A 212 -2.79 -4.04 -5.30
N LYS A 213 -1.71 -4.38 -4.60
CA LYS A 213 -0.91 -5.58 -4.89
C LYS A 213 -1.18 -6.61 -3.80
N LEU A 214 -1.35 -7.86 -4.22
CA LEU A 214 -1.35 -8.98 -3.31
C LEU A 214 0.01 -9.05 -2.62
N LYS A 215 0.02 -8.92 -1.29
CA LYS A 215 1.25 -9.02 -0.49
C LYS A 215 1.58 -10.46 -0.14
N GLU A 216 0.58 -11.18 0.34
CA GLU A 216 0.70 -12.56 0.83
C GLU A 216 -0.70 -13.17 0.93
N ILE A 217 -0.82 -14.45 0.59
CA ILE A 217 -1.97 -15.32 0.84
C ILE A 217 -1.60 -16.21 2.03
N CYS A 218 -2.41 -16.20 3.08
CA CYS A 218 -2.26 -17.07 4.24
C CYS A 218 -3.31 -18.19 4.19
N ILE A 219 -2.86 -19.42 3.96
CA ILE A 219 -3.68 -20.62 3.93
C ILE A 219 -3.54 -21.32 5.28
N TYR A 220 -4.63 -21.86 5.83
CA TYR A 220 -4.63 -22.58 7.10
C TYR A 220 -5.10 -24.02 6.90
N PRO A 221 -4.24 -24.93 6.41
CA PRO A 221 -4.63 -26.30 6.11
C PRO A 221 -5.24 -27.03 7.30
N ILE A 222 -4.59 -26.91 8.47
CA ILE A 222 -5.06 -27.53 9.71
C ILE A 222 -5.73 -26.46 10.59
N LYS A 223 -6.93 -26.77 11.08
CA LYS A 223 -7.65 -25.96 12.07
C LYS A 223 -6.76 -25.70 13.29
N SER A 224 -6.69 -24.43 13.71
CA SER A 224 -5.92 -23.95 14.88
C SER A 224 -4.38 -23.95 14.73
N CYS A 225 -3.82 -24.39 13.61
CA CYS A 225 -2.37 -24.38 13.36
C CYS A 225 -1.90 -23.12 12.64
N GLY A 226 -0.57 -22.98 12.45
CA GLY A 226 0.04 -21.87 11.74
C GLY A 226 -0.35 -21.78 10.26
N ALA A 227 -0.20 -20.59 9.67
CA ALA A 227 -0.48 -20.34 8.26
C ALA A 227 0.64 -20.86 7.35
N TYR A 228 0.26 -21.46 6.23
CA TYR A 228 1.09 -21.62 5.04
C TYR A 228 0.98 -20.37 4.17
N LYS A 229 2.11 -19.70 3.95
CA LYS A 229 2.19 -18.38 3.34
C LYS A 229 2.63 -18.49 1.87
N VAL A 230 1.90 -17.84 0.97
CA VAL A 230 2.14 -17.86 -0.49
C VAL A 230 2.17 -16.42 -1.01
N ILE A 231 3.10 -16.08 -1.91
CA ILE A 231 3.31 -14.69 -2.35
C ILE A 231 2.53 -14.39 -3.65
N ASP A 232 2.44 -15.35 -4.58
CA ASP A 232 1.98 -15.06 -5.94
C ASP A 232 0.51 -15.41 -6.19
N SER A 233 0.17 -16.70 -6.15
CA SER A 233 -1.17 -17.18 -6.49
C SER A 233 -1.47 -18.53 -5.85
N TRP A 234 -2.74 -18.83 -5.66
CA TRP A 234 -3.19 -20.12 -5.17
C TRP A 234 -4.51 -20.57 -5.81
N PRO A 235 -4.72 -21.87 -6.10
CA PRO A 235 -5.97 -22.33 -6.69
C PRO A 235 -7.17 -22.11 -5.78
N LEU A 236 -8.29 -21.70 -6.37
CA LEU A 236 -9.59 -21.62 -5.71
C LEU A 236 -10.43 -22.86 -6.04
N THR A 237 -11.18 -23.32 -5.06
CA THR A 237 -12.20 -24.36 -5.13
C THR A 237 -13.56 -23.76 -4.79
N THR A 238 -14.62 -24.56 -4.88
CA THR A 238 -15.98 -24.20 -4.44
C THR A 238 -16.06 -23.83 -2.95
N THR A 239 -15.07 -24.23 -2.15
CA THR A 239 -15.01 -24.04 -0.70
C THR A 239 -13.97 -23.03 -0.22
N GLY A 240 -13.24 -22.36 -1.13
CA GLY A 240 -12.21 -21.38 -0.81
C GLY A 240 -10.87 -21.69 -1.46
N PHE A 241 -9.76 -21.42 -0.78
CA PHE A 241 -8.44 -21.84 -1.28
C PHE A 241 -8.28 -23.36 -1.22
N LEU A 242 -7.68 -23.95 -2.25
CA LEU A 242 -7.39 -25.38 -2.29
C LEU A 242 -6.59 -25.78 -1.03
N TYR A 243 -7.05 -26.82 -0.33
CA TYR A 243 -6.48 -27.31 0.93
C TYR A 243 -6.63 -26.38 2.15
N ASP A 244 -7.33 -25.25 2.05
CA ASP A 244 -7.62 -24.44 3.23
C ASP A 244 -8.66 -25.13 4.12
N ARG A 245 -8.39 -25.16 5.43
CA ARG A 245 -9.29 -25.74 6.43
C ARG A 245 -9.71 -27.19 6.13
N GLY A 246 -8.85 -27.96 5.47
CA GLY A 246 -9.12 -29.35 5.10
C GLY A 246 -8.88 -30.38 6.21
N TRP A 247 -8.21 -29.99 7.31
CA TRP A 247 -7.82 -30.90 8.38
C TRP A 247 -8.09 -30.32 9.77
N MET A 248 -8.22 -31.20 10.76
CA MET A 248 -8.30 -30.84 12.18
C MET A 248 -7.59 -31.87 13.05
N ILE A 249 -7.05 -31.42 14.18
CA ILE A 249 -6.49 -32.30 15.21
C ILE A 249 -7.57 -32.57 16.25
N VAL A 250 -7.76 -33.83 16.61
CA VAL A 250 -8.71 -34.27 17.65
C VAL A 250 -7.99 -35.02 18.76
N ASP A 251 -8.56 -34.98 19.95
CA ASP A 251 -8.11 -35.80 21.08
C ASP A 251 -8.71 -37.22 21.05
N ALA A 252 -8.41 -38.02 22.08
CA ALA A 252 -8.91 -39.38 22.23
C ALA A 252 -10.44 -39.48 22.34
N THR A 253 -11.12 -38.39 22.73
CA THR A 253 -12.58 -38.32 22.79
C THR A 253 -13.21 -37.92 21.44
N GLY A 254 -12.37 -37.57 20.45
CA GLY A 254 -12.80 -37.07 19.15
C GLY A 254 -13.10 -35.57 19.15
N MET A 255 -12.80 -34.84 20.23
CA MET A 255 -13.02 -33.41 20.31
C MET A 255 -11.89 -32.65 19.61
N SER A 256 -12.24 -31.69 18.74
CA SER A 256 -11.24 -30.90 18.02
C SER A 256 -10.46 -29.99 18.97
N LEU A 257 -9.14 -30.04 18.90
CA LEU A 257 -8.30 -29.11 19.65
C LEU A 257 -8.44 -27.68 19.10
N THR A 258 -8.45 -26.72 20.01
CA THR A 258 -8.51 -25.29 19.66
C THR A 258 -7.29 -24.57 20.19
N GLN A 259 -6.87 -23.52 19.49
CA GLN A 259 -5.73 -22.70 19.91
C GLN A 259 -5.97 -22.00 21.27
N LYS A 260 -7.24 -21.80 21.67
CA LYS A 260 -7.60 -21.28 23.01
C LYS A 260 -7.18 -22.22 24.13
N ASN A 261 -7.38 -23.52 23.93
CA ASN A 261 -7.07 -24.54 24.93
C ASN A 261 -5.63 -25.05 24.80
N GLN A 262 -5.08 -25.05 23.58
CA GLN A 262 -3.73 -25.54 23.27
C GLN A 262 -2.98 -24.53 22.39
N PRO A 263 -2.34 -23.50 22.98
CA PRO A 263 -1.65 -22.45 22.23
C PRO A 263 -0.51 -22.96 21.36
N ARG A 264 0.16 -24.06 21.75
CA ARG A 264 1.27 -24.69 21.00
C ARG A 264 0.88 -25.11 19.58
N LEU A 265 -0.42 -25.24 19.28
CA LEU A 265 -0.88 -25.56 17.92
C LEU A 265 -0.39 -24.55 16.87
N CYS A 266 -0.20 -23.28 17.22
CA CYS A 266 0.29 -22.27 16.28
C CYS A 266 1.75 -22.46 15.85
N LEU A 267 2.52 -23.25 16.60
CA LEU A 267 3.91 -23.61 16.29
C LEU A 267 3.98 -24.74 15.27
N ILE A 268 2.89 -25.51 15.11
CA ILE A 268 2.77 -26.48 14.01
C ILE A 268 2.56 -25.69 12.72
N ARG A 269 3.56 -25.73 11.84
CA ARG A 269 3.51 -25.03 10.55
C ARG A 269 3.34 -26.03 9.41
N PRO A 270 2.18 -26.03 8.74
CA PRO A 270 1.94 -26.83 7.55
C PRO A 270 2.61 -26.21 6.31
N ILE A 271 3.13 -27.06 5.43
CA ILE A 271 3.72 -26.71 4.14
C ILE A 271 3.11 -27.63 3.09
N ILE A 272 2.52 -27.07 2.03
CA ILE A 272 1.87 -27.85 0.97
C ILE A 272 2.82 -28.00 -0.22
N HIS A 273 3.24 -29.21 -0.50
CA HIS A 273 4.03 -29.58 -1.68
C HIS A 273 3.11 -30.18 -2.75
N ARG A 274 2.54 -29.32 -3.61
CA ARG A 274 1.58 -29.74 -4.65
C ARG A 274 2.18 -30.73 -5.63
N ASP A 275 3.41 -30.50 -6.08
CA ASP A 275 4.07 -31.34 -7.08
C ASP A 275 4.39 -32.75 -6.55
N LYS A 276 4.53 -32.88 -5.23
CA LYS A 276 4.76 -34.16 -4.54
C LYS A 276 3.47 -34.81 -4.05
N GLY A 277 2.35 -34.09 -4.09
CA GLY A 277 1.11 -34.55 -3.47
C GLY A 277 1.22 -34.73 -1.95
N THR A 278 2.04 -33.92 -1.24
CA THR A 278 2.22 -34.06 0.22
C THR A 278 1.98 -32.76 1.01
N LEU A 279 1.45 -32.92 2.21
CA LEU A 279 1.37 -31.91 3.26
C LEU A 279 2.42 -32.23 4.31
N GLU A 280 3.44 -31.38 4.42
CA GLU A 280 4.49 -31.50 5.42
C GLU A 280 4.12 -30.68 6.67
N LEU A 281 4.26 -31.27 7.85
CA LEU A 281 4.06 -30.60 9.13
C LEU A 281 5.41 -30.42 9.82
N THR A 282 5.69 -29.20 10.21
CA THR A 282 6.92 -28.82 10.90
C THR A 282 6.60 -28.29 12.30
N PHE A 283 7.52 -28.52 13.24
CA PHE A 283 7.47 -28.00 14.60
C PHE A 283 8.90 -27.74 15.07
N THR A 284 9.11 -26.68 15.84
CA THR A 284 10.46 -26.24 16.23
C THR A 284 11.20 -27.33 16.99
N GLY A 285 12.42 -27.68 16.53
CA GLY A 285 13.28 -28.68 17.17
C GLY A 285 12.92 -30.14 16.88
N MET A 286 11.95 -30.40 15.99
CA MET A 286 11.54 -31.75 15.61
C MET A 286 11.73 -32.00 14.11
N LYS A 287 11.96 -33.27 13.76
CA LYS A 287 11.93 -33.71 12.35
C LYS A 287 10.50 -33.59 11.82
N SER A 288 10.34 -33.13 10.59
CA SER A 288 9.03 -32.97 9.97
C SER A 288 8.35 -34.32 9.66
N VAL A 289 7.02 -34.27 9.53
CA VAL A 289 6.21 -35.43 9.12
C VAL A 289 5.40 -35.08 7.88
N GLU A 290 5.31 -36.01 6.94
CA GLU A 290 4.54 -35.85 5.70
C GLU A 290 3.22 -36.61 5.77
N VAL A 291 2.20 -36.00 5.17
CA VAL A 291 0.84 -36.52 5.01
C VAL A 291 0.50 -36.51 3.52
N SER A 292 -0.06 -37.60 2.99
CA SER A 292 -0.50 -37.64 1.59
C SER A 292 -1.67 -36.69 1.36
N LEU A 293 -1.59 -35.85 0.32
CA LEU A 293 -2.70 -35.03 -0.20
C LEU A 293 -3.65 -35.86 -1.08
N GLU A 294 -3.18 -36.97 -1.62
CA GLU A 294 -4.01 -37.93 -2.36
C GLU A 294 -4.63 -38.93 -1.39
N ILE A 295 -5.94 -39.14 -1.53
CA ILE A 295 -6.60 -40.28 -0.88
C ILE A 295 -6.35 -41.43 -1.84
N ALA A 296 -5.41 -42.32 -1.53
CA ALA A 296 -5.24 -43.54 -2.30
C ALA A 296 -6.59 -44.27 -2.31
N GLY A 297 -7.09 -44.54 -3.52
CA GLY A 297 -8.30 -45.33 -3.70
C GLY A 297 -8.14 -46.67 -3.01
N GLU A 298 -9.17 -47.05 -2.25
CA GLU A 298 -9.22 -48.20 -1.35
C GLU A 298 -8.29 -48.09 -0.15
N ILE A 299 -8.84 -47.98 1.06
CA ILE A 299 -8.40 -48.67 2.30
C ILE A 299 -9.22 -48.13 3.48
N ASP A 300 -9.84 -49.07 4.18
CA ASP A 300 -10.48 -49.00 5.50
C ASP A 300 -11.37 -47.77 5.79
N TYR A 301 -12.67 -47.96 5.54
CA TYR A 301 -13.67 -47.51 6.51
C TYR A 301 -13.30 -48.13 7.87
N LEU A 302 -12.35 -47.53 8.58
CA LEU A 302 -12.29 -47.69 10.01
C LEU A 302 -13.65 -47.20 10.49
N ASN A 303 -14.51 -48.15 10.84
CA ASN A 303 -15.64 -48.01 11.75
C ASN A 303 -15.13 -47.57 13.14
N THR A 304 -14.21 -46.61 13.20
CA THR A 304 -14.06 -45.77 14.37
C THR A 304 -15.30 -44.91 14.42
N SER A 305 -16.10 -45.14 15.46
CA SER A 305 -17.21 -44.29 15.86
C SER A 305 -16.76 -42.83 15.82
N ILE A 306 -17.14 -42.13 14.76
CA ILE A 306 -16.98 -40.68 14.64
C ILE A 306 -17.86 -40.09 15.74
N CYS A 307 -17.24 -39.70 16.85
CA CYS A 307 -17.94 -39.11 17.98
C CYS A 307 -18.47 -37.73 17.62
N GLN A 308 -19.69 -37.50 18.07
CA GLN A 308 -20.48 -36.29 17.89
C GLN A 308 -19.77 -35.10 18.54
N SER A 309 -18.99 -34.36 17.76
CA SER A 309 -18.41 -33.09 18.20
C SER A 309 -19.54 -32.07 18.33
N LYS A 310 -19.88 -31.73 19.57
CA LYS A 310 -20.94 -30.80 19.99
C LYS A 310 -20.53 -29.34 19.82
N VAL A 311 -20.05 -28.96 18.63
CA VAL A 311 -19.59 -27.59 18.34
C VAL A 311 -20.08 -27.23 16.94
N CYS A 312 -21.21 -26.51 16.92
CA CYS A 312 -22.18 -26.42 15.83
C CYS A 312 -22.87 -27.76 15.58
N ASP A 313 -24.19 -27.79 15.38
CA ASP A 313 -25.03 -29.02 15.33
C ASP A 313 -24.75 -29.98 14.16
N ASP A 314 -23.53 -29.96 13.61
CA ASP A 314 -23.11 -30.69 12.43
C ASP A 314 -22.06 -31.77 12.76
N VAL A 315 -22.41 -33.03 12.50
CA VAL A 315 -21.47 -34.16 12.56
C VAL A 315 -20.54 -34.11 11.34
N VAL A 316 -19.22 -34.04 11.56
CA VAL A 316 -18.22 -34.04 10.49
C VAL A 316 -17.51 -35.40 10.44
N SER A 317 -17.65 -36.11 9.33
CA SER A 317 -16.87 -37.31 9.04
C SER A 317 -15.56 -36.96 8.32
N GLY A 318 -14.52 -37.74 8.59
CA GLY A 318 -13.20 -37.52 8.00
C GLY A 318 -12.31 -38.76 8.04
N TYR A 319 -11.22 -38.70 7.27
CA TYR A 319 -10.23 -39.76 7.14
C TYR A 319 -9.09 -39.54 8.14
N ASP A 320 -8.72 -40.58 8.87
CA ASP A 320 -7.52 -40.55 9.73
C ASP A 320 -6.26 -40.56 8.86
N CYS A 321 -5.37 -39.59 9.08
CA CYS A 321 -4.10 -39.46 8.36
C CYS A 321 -3.00 -40.43 8.84
N GLY A 322 -3.32 -41.34 9.77
CA GLY A 322 -2.52 -42.51 10.10
C GLY A 322 -1.64 -42.35 11.34
N LYS A 323 -1.14 -43.50 11.82
CA LYS A 323 -0.42 -43.63 13.10
C LYS A 323 0.88 -42.81 13.17
N LYS A 324 1.59 -42.66 12.04
CA LYS A 324 2.84 -41.89 11.98
C LYS A 324 2.62 -40.42 12.36
N VAL A 325 1.58 -39.81 11.82
CA VAL A 325 1.20 -38.41 12.10
C VAL A 325 0.66 -38.28 13.52
N ALA A 326 -0.14 -39.25 13.97
CA ALA A 326 -0.66 -39.31 15.35
C ALA A 326 0.46 -39.34 16.41
N SER A 327 1.50 -40.16 16.20
CA SER A 327 2.67 -40.21 17.08
C SER A 327 3.41 -38.88 17.07
N TRP A 328 3.66 -38.32 15.88
CA TRP A 328 4.33 -37.03 15.75
C TRP A 328 3.57 -35.90 16.47
N LEU A 329 2.25 -35.85 16.36
CA LEU A 329 1.40 -34.88 17.06
C LEU A 329 1.44 -35.06 18.58
N THR A 330 1.46 -36.31 19.04
CA THR A 330 1.56 -36.66 20.46
C THR A 330 2.88 -36.16 21.04
N ASP A 331 3.99 -36.37 20.34
CA ASP A 331 5.32 -35.91 20.74
C ASP A 331 5.42 -34.37 20.71
N CYS A 332 4.86 -33.75 19.66
CA CYS A 332 4.89 -32.32 19.41
C CYS A 332 4.09 -31.51 20.46
N LEU A 333 2.95 -32.02 20.88
CA LEU A 333 2.04 -31.34 21.81
C LEU A 333 2.11 -31.88 23.24
N GLU A 334 2.88 -32.95 23.47
CA GLU A 334 3.00 -33.65 24.76
C GLU A 334 1.64 -34.13 25.30
N LEU A 335 0.76 -34.58 24.40
CA LEU A 335 -0.59 -35.02 24.71
C LEU A 335 -0.88 -36.36 24.05
N SER A 336 -1.36 -37.33 24.82
CA SER A 336 -1.67 -38.66 24.30
C SER A 336 -2.97 -38.72 23.51
N GLY A 337 -3.04 -39.62 22.52
CA GLY A 337 -4.28 -39.97 21.84
C GLY A 337 -4.72 -38.98 20.76
N LEU A 338 -3.80 -38.16 20.27
CA LEU A 338 -4.10 -37.21 19.21
C LEU A 338 -4.21 -37.88 17.84
N ARG A 339 -5.13 -37.39 17.02
CA ARG A 339 -5.30 -37.82 15.62
C ARG A 339 -5.43 -36.61 14.71
N LEU A 340 -4.86 -36.70 13.50
CA LEU A 340 -5.11 -35.75 12.42
C LEU A 340 -6.22 -36.31 11.53
N ILE A 341 -7.30 -35.57 11.41
CA ILE A 341 -8.46 -35.95 10.62
C ILE A 341 -8.58 -35.01 9.42
N ARG A 342 -8.65 -35.58 8.22
CA ARG A 342 -8.95 -34.87 6.98
C ARG A 342 -10.45 -34.89 6.73
N GLN A 343 -11.04 -33.75 6.41
CA GLN A 343 -12.46 -33.65 6.12
C GLN A 343 -12.86 -34.49 4.89
N CYS A 344 -13.99 -35.21 4.99
CA CYS A 344 -14.60 -35.87 3.84
C CYS A 344 -15.46 -34.88 3.04
N THR A 345 -15.30 -34.86 1.71
CA THR A 345 -15.98 -33.92 0.80
C THR A 345 -17.49 -34.14 0.67
N LYS A 346 -18.05 -35.23 1.21
CA LYS A 346 -19.49 -35.54 1.15
C LYS A 346 -20.10 -35.60 2.54
N ARG A 347 -20.82 -34.54 2.95
CA ARG A 347 -21.84 -34.68 4.00
C ARG A 347 -23.14 -35.18 3.38
N ARG A 348 -23.74 -36.23 3.94
CA ARG A 348 -25.17 -36.50 3.80
C ARG A 348 -25.87 -35.76 4.94
N CYS A 349 -26.55 -34.64 4.65
CA CYS A 349 -27.52 -34.08 5.59
C CYS A 349 -28.71 -35.05 5.73
N GLN A 350 -29.40 -35.02 6.88
CA GLN A 350 -30.62 -35.80 7.12
C GLN A 350 -31.74 -35.51 6.08
N ASP A 351 -31.65 -34.38 5.37
CA ASP A 351 -32.58 -33.96 4.31
C ASP A 351 -32.12 -34.30 2.87
N GLY A 352 -31.05 -35.09 2.68
CA GLY A 352 -30.59 -35.51 1.35
C GLY A 352 -29.92 -34.43 0.48
N ALA A 353 -29.79 -33.19 0.97
CA ALA A 353 -29.07 -32.12 0.27
C ALA A 353 -27.55 -32.18 0.55
N THR A 354 -26.74 -32.26 -0.49
CA THR A 354 -25.27 -32.09 -0.43
C THR A 354 -24.92 -30.62 -0.18
N ARG A 355 -24.37 -30.30 0.98
CA ARG A 355 -23.73 -29.00 1.24
C ARG A 355 -22.23 -29.21 1.39
N GLU A 356 -21.45 -28.58 0.51
CA GLU A 356 -20.00 -28.47 0.68
C GLU A 356 -19.73 -27.39 1.72
N ILE A 357 -19.28 -27.80 2.93
CA ILE A 357 -19.01 -26.88 4.03
C ILE A 357 -17.52 -26.93 4.30
N SER A 358 -16.83 -25.78 4.22
CA SER A 358 -15.47 -25.60 4.73
C SER A 358 -15.48 -25.56 6.26
N LEU A 359 -14.42 -26.00 6.96
CA LEU A 359 -14.28 -25.81 8.43
C LEU A 359 -14.06 -24.33 8.83
N SER A 360 -14.49 -23.37 7.99
CA SER A 360 -14.42 -21.93 8.20
C SER A 360 -15.76 -21.35 8.66
N ASN A 361 -15.73 -20.44 9.62
CA ASN A 361 -16.91 -19.71 10.09
C ASN A 361 -17.17 -18.52 9.17
N GLN A 362 -18.06 -18.66 8.19
CA GLN A 362 -18.75 -17.62 7.37
C GLN A 362 -17.94 -16.49 6.68
N ALA A 363 -16.67 -16.28 6.99
CA ALA A 363 -15.77 -15.33 6.34
C ALA A 363 -14.48 -16.08 5.97
N GLN A 364 -14.34 -16.42 4.69
CA GLN A 364 -13.21 -17.21 4.18
C GLN A 364 -11.95 -16.37 3.92
N PHE A 365 -12.10 -15.04 3.81
CA PHE A 365 -11.03 -14.16 3.42
C PHE A 365 -11.03 -12.91 4.31
N LEU A 366 -9.85 -12.55 4.81
CA LEU A 366 -9.58 -11.25 5.41
C LEU A 366 -8.67 -10.51 4.43
N LEU A 367 -9.20 -9.48 3.79
CA LEU A 367 -8.40 -8.52 3.04
C LEU A 367 -7.79 -7.55 4.05
N ILE A 368 -6.47 -7.57 4.20
CA ILE A 368 -5.73 -6.63 5.08
C ILE A 368 -5.11 -5.55 4.21
#